data_AF-A0A661XRU1-F1
#
_entry.id   AF-A0A661XRU1-F1
#
_cell.length_a   1.000
_cell.length_b   1.000
_cell.length_c   1.000
_cell.angle_alpha   90.00
_cell.angle_beta   90.00
_cell.angle_gamma   90.00
#
_symmetry.space_group_name_H-M   'P 1'
#
loop_
_entity.id
_entity.type
_entity.pdbx_description
1 polymer ?
#
loop_
_entity_poly.entity_id
_entity_poly.type
_entity_poly.pdbx_seq_one_letter_code
_entity_poly.pdbx_strand_id
1 'polypeptide(L)'
;EVEDKAKKGEVDQKKGLFGLFKKKNRNNTAAESQDTAAPTYKYVYRKRTIEEVVSSNYEFVKIKGINAKSVQLLEYSEQLLAGTAHGVYKIIGDTAVLIDAVPVSYMYGLANNNLLFVSTSDKEVKVLDYDGRNWRNTNMLAGLNDFIEQITLDPEKNIWLCGADSLYRIQIRNSVLGEVEVYHIDNPYFERIYSINHKGKIHFINSSGYYAYEDHRIVKQDNIQEAIGLPKKYVLGGQGELWINTGSKWYGDNSDITKSLNFLRLFKDPQAVAHDNANNFWVITGSNDLYKINSEDIASLSGKEAIYLKEVRNNESKIPLVTEMEVAQEESSLTFEFASPDYSGVYMKEYQFRLSNKSGSQSPWSNWAATNNVISYQFLPPASYTLEARSRNALGEIVEATPFEFKIVAPYWKQPWFYVIELLFFGSMMIFTFYLNRGKGKYTFMSRLLGFLTLILIVEFFQTIAEYKFGANDSPVMNFFLQAFIALLILPVEGVLRKWLTKKPPVAETEIEE
;
A
#
# COMPACT_ATOMS: atom_id res chain seq x y z
N GLU A 1 15.42 53.41 -6.77
CA GLU A 1 14.95 54.56 -5.97
C GLU A 1 13.44 54.56 -5.89
N VAL A 2 12.88 54.04 -4.79
CA VAL A 2 11.69 54.59 -4.14
C VAL A 2 11.87 54.23 -2.67
N GLU A 3 12.00 55.26 -1.86
CA GLU A 3 12.21 55.24 -0.42
C GLU A 3 10.84 55.27 0.30
N ASP A 4 10.86 54.92 1.60
CA ASP A 4 9.88 55.29 2.63
C ASP A 4 8.60 54.41 2.76
N LYS A 5 8.15 53.92 3.93
CA LYS A 5 8.38 54.22 5.35
C LYS A 5 8.20 52.98 6.22
N ALA A 6 9.12 52.75 7.17
CA ALA A 6 8.93 51.80 8.27
C ALA A 6 8.26 52.49 9.48
N LYS A 7 7.03 52.09 9.82
CA LYS A 7 6.42 52.42 11.12
C LYS A 7 6.93 51.44 12.19
N LYS A 8 7.65 51.97 13.18
CA LYS A 8 7.94 51.30 14.46
C LYS A 8 6.65 51.19 15.27
N GLY A 9 6.28 49.97 15.67
CA GLY A 9 5.32 49.73 16.75
C GLY A 9 6.09 49.45 18.05
N GLU A 10 5.89 50.31 19.04
CA GLU A 10 6.36 50.14 20.42
C GLU A 10 5.70 48.91 21.07
N VAL A 11 6.51 48.12 21.78
CA VAL A 11 6.03 47.07 22.68
C VAL A 11 5.99 47.63 24.09
N ASP A 12 4.79 47.81 24.61
CA ASP A 12 4.51 48.17 25.99
C ASP A 12 4.93 47.03 26.94
N GLN A 13 6.00 47.24 27.72
CA GLN A 13 6.33 46.40 28.88
C GLN A 13 5.96 47.13 30.16
N LYS A 14 4.90 46.65 30.82
CA LYS A 14 4.50 47.05 32.18
C LYS A 14 5.62 46.71 33.18
N LYS A 15 6.12 47.75 33.86
CA LYS A 15 6.88 47.65 35.11
C LYS A 15 5.94 47.65 36.31
N GLY A 16 6.24 46.81 37.30
CA GLY A 16 5.84 46.94 38.71
C GLY A 16 6.91 46.27 39.56
N LEU A 17 7.83 47.06 40.13
CA LEU A 17 7.92 47.43 41.55
C LEU A 17 8.02 46.22 42.50
N PHE A 18 9.20 45.97 43.07
CA PHE A 18 9.53 46.23 44.48
C PHE A 18 11.04 46.04 44.70
N GLY A 19 11.65 46.98 45.42
CA GLY A 19 13.08 47.03 45.66
C GLY A 19 13.48 46.59 47.07
N LEU A 20 14.72 46.98 47.41
CA LEU A 20 15.40 46.94 48.71
C LEU A 20 16.10 45.61 49.03
N PHE A 21 17.43 45.58 48.89
CA PHE A 21 18.33 45.53 50.04
C PHE A 21 19.75 45.95 49.63
N LYS A 22 20.34 46.82 50.46
CA LYS A 22 21.66 47.44 50.32
C LYS A 22 22.57 46.79 51.36
N LYS A 23 23.74 46.26 50.99
CA LYS A 23 24.85 46.11 51.95
C LYS A 23 26.23 46.26 51.29
N LYS A 24 27.10 46.85 52.10
CA LYS A 24 28.32 47.63 51.87
C LYS A 24 29.59 46.76 51.65
N ASN A 25 30.50 47.29 50.83
CA ASN A 25 31.95 47.01 50.66
C ASN A 25 32.71 46.23 51.76
N ARG A 26 33.61 45.33 51.34
CA ARG A 26 35.09 45.50 51.47
C ARG A 26 35.92 44.41 50.76
N ASN A 27 36.78 44.87 49.85
CA ASN A 27 38.19 44.56 49.63
C ASN A 27 38.73 43.10 49.58
N ASN A 28 39.22 42.77 48.37
CA ASN A 28 40.58 42.33 48.02
C ASN A 28 41.04 40.86 48.20
N THR A 29 41.21 40.28 47.00
CA THR A 29 42.37 39.51 46.45
C THR A 29 42.41 37.99 46.53
N ALA A 30 42.62 37.43 45.33
CA ALA A 30 43.27 36.17 44.96
C ALA A 30 42.44 34.86 45.02
N ALA A 31 41.99 34.40 43.86
CA ALA A 31 42.52 33.19 43.18
C ALA A 31 41.57 32.73 42.05
N GLU A 32 42.12 32.70 40.84
CA GLU A 32 41.84 31.83 39.68
C GLU A 32 40.52 31.03 39.59
N SER A 33 39.68 31.42 38.64
CA SER A 33 39.25 30.54 37.53
C SER A 33 38.55 31.38 36.46
N GLN A 34 39.18 31.52 35.28
CA GLN A 34 38.48 32.05 34.10
C GLN A 34 37.58 30.94 33.55
N ASP A 35 36.34 30.89 34.05
CA ASP A 35 35.24 30.22 33.36
C ASP A 35 34.93 30.99 32.08
N THR A 36 35.51 30.55 30.96
CA THR A 36 35.07 30.93 29.63
C THR A 36 33.73 30.27 29.34
N ALA A 37 32.63 30.88 29.82
CA ALA A 37 31.30 30.52 29.40
C ALA A 37 31.15 30.85 27.90
N ALA A 38 31.20 29.80 27.07
CA ALA A 38 30.94 29.92 25.63
C ALA A 38 29.54 30.54 25.40
N PRO A 39 29.38 31.45 24.43
CA PRO A 39 28.09 32.07 24.15
C PRO A 39 27.10 30.98 23.72
N THR A 40 26.01 30.84 24.47
CA THR A 40 24.91 29.94 24.13
C THR A 40 24.11 30.56 22.98
N TYR A 41 24.33 30.06 21.77
CA TYR A 41 23.54 30.45 20.61
C TYR A 41 22.13 29.90 20.75
N LYS A 42 21.15 30.78 20.94
CA LYS A 42 19.73 30.43 20.91
C LYS A 42 19.28 30.44 19.45
N TYR A 43 19.23 29.28 18.81
CA TYR A 43 18.66 29.16 17.47
C TYR A 43 17.17 29.51 17.52
N VAL A 44 16.81 30.69 17.02
CA VAL A 44 15.41 31.10 16.85
C VAL A 44 14.99 30.72 15.45
N TYR A 45 14.27 29.61 15.34
CA TYR A 45 13.60 29.25 14.10
C TYR A 45 12.45 30.23 13.85
N ARG A 46 12.67 31.21 12.97
CA ARG A 46 11.59 32.05 12.44
C ARG A 46 11.02 31.36 11.21
N LYS A 47 9.82 30.80 11.35
CA LYS A 47 9.01 30.40 10.19
C LYS A 47 8.63 31.69 9.46
N ARG A 48 9.26 31.95 8.32
CA ARG A 48 8.91 33.06 7.44
C ARG A 48 8.11 32.47 6.30
N THR A 49 6.79 32.66 6.31
CA THR A 49 5.98 32.38 5.14
C THR A 49 6.32 33.47 4.12
N ILE A 50 7.01 33.10 3.04
CA ILE A 50 7.16 33.95 1.87
C ILE A 50 5.99 33.58 0.98
N GLU A 51 4.94 34.38 1.01
CA GLU A 51 3.85 34.26 0.05
C GLU A 51 4.34 34.90 -1.26
N GLU A 52 4.84 34.06 -2.16
CA GLU A 52 5.12 34.46 -3.52
C GLU A 52 3.86 34.19 -4.35
N VAL A 53 3.34 35.21 -5.03
CA VAL A 53 2.18 35.06 -5.92
C VAL A 53 2.63 34.25 -7.13
N VAL A 54 2.44 32.92 -7.08
CA VAL A 54 2.90 31.99 -8.12
C VAL A 54 2.17 32.21 -9.46
N SER A 55 0.92 32.68 -9.43
CA SER A 55 0.25 33.22 -10.62
C SER A 55 -0.95 34.09 -10.24
N SER A 56 -1.03 35.30 -10.79
CA SER A 56 -2.17 36.22 -10.71
C SER A 56 -2.91 36.38 -12.05
N ASN A 57 -2.55 35.60 -13.08
CA ASN A 57 -2.80 35.99 -14.47
C ASN A 57 -3.96 35.26 -15.16
N TYR A 58 -4.61 34.31 -14.49
CA TYR A 58 -5.69 33.52 -15.09
C TYR A 58 -6.91 33.52 -14.16
N GLU A 59 -7.77 34.52 -14.34
CA GLU A 59 -9.11 34.54 -13.74
C GLU A 59 -10.08 33.86 -14.70
N PHE A 60 -10.99 33.03 -14.18
CA PHE A 60 -12.04 32.45 -15.00
C PHE A 60 -12.98 33.55 -15.50
N VAL A 61 -12.97 33.78 -16.82
CA VAL A 61 -13.93 34.67 -17.47
C VAL A 61 -15.00 33.83 -18.15
N LYS A 62 -16.25 34.03 -17.73
CA LYS A 62 -17.39 33.35 -18.29
C LYS A 62 -17.68 33.84 -19.72
N ILE A 63 -17.85 32.90 -20.66
CA ILE A 63 -18.34 33.18 -22.01
C ILE A 63 -19.80 33.66 -21.94
N LYS A 64 -20.07 34.83 -22.51
CA LYS A 64 -21.42 35.42 -22.55
C LYS A 64 -22.33 34.56 -23.42
N GLY A 65 -23.55 34.31 -22.94
CA GLY A 65 -24.54 33.49 -23.65
C GLY A 65 -24.62 32.04 -23.15
N ILE A 66 -23.60 31.52 -22.48
CA ILE A 66 -23.64 30.19 -21.84
C ILE A 66 -23.90 30.35 -20.34
N ASN A 67 -25.09 29.98 -19.90
CA ASN A 67 -25.50 29.99 -18.48
C ASN A 67 -25.76 28.57 -17.95
N ALA A 68 -24.93 27.62 -18.35
CA ALA A 68 -25.07 26.21 -18.02
C ALA A 68 -23.70 25.57 -17.78
N LYS A 69 -23.68 24.41 -17.10
CA LYS A 69 -22.47 23.59 -16.98
C LYS A 69 -22.05 23.11 -18.37
N SER A 70 -20.79 23.36 -18.74
CA SER A 70 -20.18 22.74 -19.92
C SER A 70 -19.86 21.28 -19.61
N VAL A 71 -20.27 20.41 -20.52
CA VAL A 71 -20.05 18.97 -20.46
C VAL A 71 -18.87 18.58 -21.35
N GLN A 72 -18.79 19.19 -22.53
CA GLN A 72 -17.73 18.93 -23.51
C GLN A 72 -17.45 20.17 -24.35
N LEU A 73 -16.18 20.36 -24.70
CA LEU A 73 -15.74 21.27 -25.75
C LEU A 73 -15.26 20.43 -26.94
N LEU A 74 -15.66 20.82 -28.14
CA LEU A 74 -15.37 20.10 -29.37
C LEU A 74 -14.91 21.07 -30.45
N GLU A 75 -13.77 20.77 -31.06
CA GLU A 75 -13.35 21.45 -32.29
C GLU A 75 -14.03 20.81 -33.50
N TYR A 76 -14.68 21.62 -34.33
CA TYR A 76 -15.39 21.17 -35.52
C TYR A 76 -15.12 22.14 -36.69
N SER A 77 -14.35 21.71 -37.68
CA SER A 77 -14.02 22.54 -38.86
C SER A 77 -13.60 23.97 -38.50
N GLU A 78 -12.60 24.10 -37.62
CA GLU A 78 -12.10 25.37 -37.05
C GLU A 78 -13.10 26.15 -36.16
N GLN A 79 -14.26 25.57 -35.85
CA GLN A 79 -15.22 26.12 -34.90
C GLN A 79 -15.06 25.47 -33.54
N LEU A 80 -15.17 26.26 -32.48
CA LEU A 80 -15.27 25.74 -31.12
C LEU A 80 -16.74 25.60 -30.74
N LEU A 81 -17.17 24.37 -30.51
CA LEU A 81 -18.51 24.03 -30.05
C LEU A 81 -18.46 23.68 -28.55
N ALA A 82 -19.50 24.06 -27.82
CA ALA A 82 -19.70 23.71 -26.43
C ALA A 82 -21.01 22.94 -26.25
N GLY A 83 -20.89 21.70 -25.81
CA GLY A 83 -21.99 20.89 -25.31
C GLY A 83 -22.24 21.24 -23.86
N THR A 84 -23.47 21.60 -23.52
CA THR A 84 -23.84 22.02 -22.17
C THR A 84 -25.12 21.33 -21.74
N ALA A 85 -25.41 21.40 -20.43
CA ALA A 85 -26.67 20.90 -19.89
C ALA A 85 -27.93 21.54 -20.50
N HIS A 86 -27.82 22.66 -21.24
CA HIS A 86 -28.96 23.36 -21.86
C HIS A 86 -28.92 23.40 -23.39
N GLY A 87 -27.84 22.97 -24.03
CA GLY A 87 -27.73 23.06 -25.48
C GLY A 87 -26.33 22.89 -26.04
N VAL A 88 -26.29 22.81 -27.36
CA VAL A 88 -25.08 22.94 -28.18
C VAL A 88 -24.91 24.41 -28.52
N TYR A 89 -23.73 24.96 -28.27
CA TYR A 89 -23.41 26.35 -28.55
C TYR A 89 -22.18 26.45 -29.45
N LYS A 90 -22.16 27.43 -30.34
CA LYS A 90 -20.95 27.87 -31.04
C LYS A 90 -20.30 29.00 -30.26
N ILE A 91 -19.03 28.85 -29.89
CA ILE A 91 -18.26 29.89 -29.23
C ILE A 91 -17.62 30.80 -30.28
N ILE A 92 -17.75 32.11 -30.09
CA ILE A 92 -17.20 33.17 -30.95
C ILE A 92 -16.57 34.23 -30.03
N GLY A 93 -15.25 34.17 -29.86
CA GLY A 93 -14.52 35.05 -28.95
C GLY A 93 -15.00 34.87 -27.50
N ASP A 94 -15.52 35.95 -26.90
CA ASP A 94 -16.06 35.97 -25.53
C ASP A 94 -17.59 35.74 -25.47
N THR A 95 -18.22 35.41 -26.60
CA THR A 95 -19.66 35.17 -26.72
C THR A 95 -19.97 33.78 -27.28
N ALA A 96 -21.21 33.34 -27.17
CA ALA A 96 -21.68 32.09 -27.71
C ALA A 96 -23.09 32.21 -28.30
N VAL A 97 -23.34 31.46 -29.37
CA VAL A 97 -24.62 31.39 -30.08
C VAL A 97 -25.19 29.98 -29.93
N LEU A 98 -26.46 29.88 -29.53
CA LEU A 98 -27.16 28.60 -29.40
C LEU A 98 -27.40 27.98 -30.78
N ILE A 99 -27.03 26.70 -30.94
CA ILE A 99 -27.27 25.89 -32.13
C ILE A 99 -28.52 25.03 -31.96
N ASP A 100 -28.59 24.25 -30.88
CA ASP A 100 -29.74 23.41 -30.54
C ASP A 100 -29.94 23.37 -29.02
N ALA A 101 -31.20 23.44 -28.59
CA ALA A 101 -31.59 23.52 -27.19
C ALA A 101 -31.88 22.12 -26.63
N VAL A 102 -30.82 21.37 -26.31
CA VAL A 102 -30.89 20.00 -25.76
C VAL A 102 -29.93 19.77 -24.61
N PRO A 103 -30.27 18.91 -23.64
CA PRO A 103 -29.35 18.58 -22.56
C PRO A 103 -28.26 17.64 -23.09
N VAL A 104 -27.09 18.20 -23.44
CA VAL A 104 -26.01 17.44 -24.07
C VAL A 104 -25.29 16.57 -23.04
N SER A 105 -25.16 15.28 -23.35
CA SER A 105 -24.33 14.33 -22.62
C SER A 105 -22.98 14.09 -23.31
N TYR A 106 -22.98 13.98 -24.65
CA TYR A 106 -21.78 13.77 -25.45
C TYR A 106 -21.99 14.30 -26.88
N MET A 107 -20.91 14.72 -27.53
CA MET A 107 -20.90 15.17 -28.91
C MET A 107 -19.77 14.53 -29.69
N TYR A 108 -20.03 14.22 -30.96
CA TYR A 108 -19.03 13.72 -31.89
C TYR A 108 -19.16 14.37 -33.26
N GLY A 109 -18.09 15.02 -33.70
CA GLY A 109 -18.04 15.77 -34.94
C GLY A 109 -17.44 14.94 -36.08
N LEU A 110 -18.21 14.74 -37.16
CA LEU A 110 -17.73 14.15 -38.39
C LEU A 110 -17.61 15.23 -39.48
N ALA A 111 -16.58 16.07 -39.34
CA ALA A 111 -16.37 17.26 -40.16
C ALA A 111 -16.36 16.97 -41.67
N ASN A 112 -15.71 15.89 -42.10
CA ASN A 112 -15.66 15.49 -43.51
C ASN A 112 -17.04 15.17 -44.13
N ASN A 113 -18.04 14.89 -43.29
CA ASN A 113 -19.40 14.57 -43.70
C ASN A 113 -20.38 15.69 -43.40
N ASN A 114 -19.92 16.80 -42.81
CA ASN A 114 -20.75 17.89 -42.31
C ASN A 114 -21.74 17.48 -41.20
N LEU A 115 -21.49 16.36 -40.50
CA LEU A 115 -22.40 15.85 -39.47
C LEU A 115 -21.85 16.09 -38.06
N LEU A 116 -22.75 16.39 -37.11
CA LEU A 116 -22.49 16.42 -35.67
C LEU A 116 -23.52 15.52 -34.98
N PHE A 117 -23.02 14.52 -34.26
CA PHE A 117 -23.83 13.66 -33.42
C PHE A 117 -23.90 14.26 -32.02
N VAL A 118 -25.09 14.27 -31.44
CA VAL A 118 -25.35 14.83 -30.11
C VAL A 118 -26.17 13.82 -29.32
N SER A 119 -25.52 13.17 -28.36
CA SER A 119 -26.18 12.34 -27.35
C SER A 119 -26.75 13.24 -26.28
N THR A 120 -28.00 12.97 -25.88
CA THR A 120 -28.71 13.78 -24.88
C THR A 120 -28.89 13.04 -23.56
N SER A 121 -29.12 13.78 -22.49
CA SER A 121 -29.47 13.20 -21.18
C SER A 121 -30.86 12.54 -21.17
N ASP A 122 -31.69 12.83 -22.18
CA ASP A 122 -33.04 12.29 -22.35
C ASP A 122 -33.06 11.00 -23.21
N LYS A 123 -31.90 10.35 -23.40
CA LYS A 123 -31.69 9.12 -24.19
C LYS A 123 -31.86 9.28 -25.71
N GLU A 124 -32.03 10.49 -26.21
CA GLU A 124 -32.08 10.73 -27.66
C GLU A 124 -30.68 10.93 -28.23
N VAL A 125 -30.49 10.47 -29.48
CA VAL A 125 -29.32 10.84 -30.30
C VAL A 125 -29.77 11.68 -31.47
N LYS A 126 -29.34 12.94 -31.51
CA LYS A 126 -29.58 13.85 -32.62
C LYS A 126 -28.41 13.86 -33.59
N VAL A 127 -28.73 14.07 -34.87
CA VAL A 127 -27.75 14.26 -35.94
C VAL A 127 -28.01 15.62 -36.58
N LEU A 128 -27.05 16.51 -36.46
CA LEU A 128 -27.10 17.85 -37.04
C LEU A 128 -26.22 17.90 -38.29
N ASP A 129 -26.76 18.41 -39.39
CA ASP A 129 -26.05 18.67 -40.64
C ASP A 129 -25.67 20.15 -40.72
N TYR A 130 -24.44 20.43 -41.16
CA TYR A 130 -23.91 21.77 -41.31
C TYR A 130 -23.79 22.17 -42.79
N ASP A 131 -24.62 23.13 -43.22
CA ASP A 131 -24.65 23.58 -44.63
C ASP A 131 -23.56 24.61 -44.99
N GLY A 132 -22.60 24.82 -44.09
CA GLY A 132 -21.58 25.87 -44.20
C GLY A 132 -21.96 27.19 -43.52
N ARG A 133 -23.23 27.39 -43.15
CA ARG A 133 -23.71 28.59 -42.44
C ARG A 133 -24.55 28.26 -41.22
N ASN A 134 -25.47 27.32 -41.35
CA ASN A 134 -26.45 26.94 -40.34
C ASN A 134 -26.40 25.45 -40.06
N TRP A 135 -26.84 25.11 -38.85
CA TRP A 135 -27.05 23.74 -38.42
C TRP A 135 -28.51 23.35 -38.59
N ARG A 136 -28.77 22.14 -39.05
CA ARG A 136 -30.12 21.59 -39.23
C ARG A 136 -30.20 20.19 -38.68
N ASN A 137 -31.24 19.89 -37.89
CA ASN A 137 -31.48 18.53 -37.44
C ASN A 137 -31.99 17.67 -38.60
N THR A 138 -31.35 16.53 -38.84
CA THR A 138 -31.70 15.60 -39.92
C THR A 138 -32.71 14.54 -39.49
N ASN A 139 -32.92 14.35 -38.18
CA ASN A 139 -33.72 13.26 -37.60
C ASN A 139 -33.32 11.85 -38.06
N MET A 140 -32.09 11.66 -38.57
CA MET A 140 -31.64 10.37 -39.14
C MET A 140 -31.62 9.22 -38.13
N LEU A 141 -31.50 9.49 -36.83
CA LEU A 141 -31.51 8.49 -35.75
C LEU A 141 -32.74 8.61 -34.85
N ALA A 142 -33.82 9.21 -35.35
CA ALA A 142 -35.07 9.29 -34.60
C ALA A 142 -35.58 7.88 -34.24
N GLY A 143 -35.86 7.66 -32.95
CA GLY A 143 -36.31 6.38 -32.41
C GLY A 143 -35.21 5.52 -31.77
N LEU A 144 -33.94 5.86 -31.96
CA LEU A 144 -32.85 5.29 -31.15
C LEU A 144 -32.88 5.97 -29.77
N ASN A 145 -33.37 5.23 -28.78
CA ASN A 145 -33.54 5.71 -27.41
C ASN A 145 -32.64 4.93 -26.43
N ASP A 146 -31.42 5.40 -26.22
CA ASP A 146 -30.48 4.83 -25.25
C ASP A 146 -29.51 5.89 -24.69
N PHE A 147 -28.91 5.62 -23.54
CA PHE A 147 -27.87 6.47 -22.96
C PHE A 147 -26.54 6.25 -23.69
N ILE A 148 -26.32 7.03 -24.74
CA ILE A 148 -25.07 6.96 -25.50
C ILE A 148 -23.96 7.75 -24.77
N GLU A 149 -23.05 7.00 -24.15
CA GLU A 149 -21.91 7.52 -23.37
C GLU A 149 -20.76 8.01 -24.27
N GLN A 150 -20.56 7.37 -25.42
CA GLN A 150 -19.52 7.73 -26.37
C GLN A 150 -19.93 7.37 -27.79
N ILE A 151 -19.50 8.19 -28.74
CA ILE A 151 -19.56 7.93 -30.18
C ILE A 151 -18.14 7.98 -30.73
N THR A 152 -17.76 6.99 -31.54
CA THR A 152 -16.44 6.89 -32.17
C THR A 152 -16.53 6.32 -33.58
N LEU A 153 -15.41 6.36 -34.30
CA LEU A 153 -15.24 5.61 -35.54
C LEU A 153 -14.35 4.39 -35.30
N ASP A 154 -14.71 3.26 -35.90
CA ASP A 154 -13.76 2.15 -36.04
C ASP A 154 -12.70 2.45 -37.14
N PRO A 155 -11.67 1.60 -37.27
CA PRO A 155 -10.63 1.80 -38.29
C PRO A 155 -11.15 1.75 -39.74
N GLU A 156 -12.31 1.15 -39.97
CA GLU A 156 -13.00 1.11 -41.27
C GLU A 156 -13.90 2.33 -41.50
N LYS A 157 -13.97 3.25 -40.53
CA LYS A 157 -14.81 4.45 -40.51
C LYS A 157 -16.31 4.18 -40.38
N ASN A 158 -16.70 3.04 -39.82
CA ASN A 158 -18.08 2.86 -39.35
C ASN A 158 -18.25 3.58 -38.02
N ILE A 159 -19.44 4.13 -37.80
CA ILE A 159 -19.79 4.85 -36.58
C ILE A 159 -20.25 3.83 -35.54
N TRP A 160 -19.71 3.96 -34.34
CA TRP A 160 -20.09 3.17 -33.18
C TRP A 160 -20.65 4.07 -32.09
N LEU A 161 -21.81 3.72 -31.56
CA LEU A 161 -22.44 4.37 -30.42
C LEU A 161 -22.46 3.37 -29.26
N CYS A 162 -21.85 3.77 -28.14
CA CYS A 162 -21.81 2.96 -26.92
C CYS A 162 -23.00 3.34 -26.03
N GLY A 163 -24.03 2.49 -26.02
CA GLY A 163 -25.22 2.64 -25.20
C GLY A 163 -25.05 2.13 -23.76
N ALA A 164 -26.16 1.90 -23.07
CA ALA A 164 -26.14 1.39 -21.70
C ALA A 164 -25.87 -0.12 -21.64
N ASP A 165 -26.47 -0.91 -22.52
CA ASP A 165 -26.31 -2.38 -22.59
C ASP A 165 -26.04 -2.89 -24.01
N SER A 166 -26.09 -2.00 -25.00
CA SER A 166 -26.05 -2.31 -26.41
C SER A 166 -25.08 -1.38 -27.13
N LEU A 167 -24.46 -1.93 -28.17
CA LEU A 167 -23.58 -1.22 -29.08
C LEU A 167 -24.29 -1.07 -30.42
N TYR A 168 -24.31 0.14 -30.96
CA TYR A 168 -24.92 0.42 -32.24
C TYR A 168 -23.82 0.70 -33.27
N ARG A 169 -23.84 -0.01 -34.38
CA ARG A 169 -22.91 0.19 -35.50
C ARG A 169 -23.69 0.71 -36.70
N ILE A 170 -23.16 1.75 -37.33
CA ILE A 170 -23.79 2.43 -38.46
C ILE A 170 -22.74 2.66 -39.53
N GLN A 171 -22.98 2.13 -40.72
CA GLN A 171 -22.14 2.42 -41.89
C GLN A 171 -22.49 3.80 -42.42
N ILE A 172 -21.50 4.55 -42.90
CA ILE A 172 -21.71 5.86 -43.52
C ILE A 172 -21.17 5.87 -44.95
N ARG A 173 -22.00 6.34 -45.90
CA ARG A 173 -21.60 6.54 -47.31
C ARG A 173 -22.14 7.87 -47.79
N ASN A 174 -21.27 8.75 -48.27
CA ASN A 174 -21.63 10.07 -48.82
C ASN A 174 -22.57 10.87 -47.89
N SER A 175 -22.28 10.89 -46.58
CA SER A 175 -23.09 11.55 -45.54
C SER A 175 -24.49 10.97 -45.33
N VAL A 176 -24.79 9.81 -45.92
CA VAL A 176 -26.00 9.03 -45.63
C VAL A 176 -25.65 7.91 -44.65
N LEU A 177 -26.46 7.79 -43.60
CA LEU A 177 -26.36 6.72 -42.62
C LEU A 177 -27.05 5.45 -43.16
N GLY A 178 -26.38 4.31 -43.00
CA GLY A 178 -26.94 2.99 -43.28
C GLY A 178 -27.88 2.52 -42.17
N GLU A 179 -28.23 1.24 -42.22
CA GLU A 179 -29.02 0.60 -41.16
C GLU A 179 -28.25 0.56 -39.84
N VAL A 180 -28.98 0.64 -38.74
CA VAL A 180 -28.42 0.54 -37.38
C VAL A 180 -28.33 -0.93 -37.01
N GLU A 181 -27.12 -1.47 -37.01
CA GLU A 181 -26.82 -2.81 -36.50
C GLU A 181 -26.70 -2.76 -34.97
N VAL A 182 -27.36 -3.67 -34.25
CA VAL A 182 -27.35 -3.72 -32.77
C VAL A 182 -26.59 -4.95 -32.30
N TYR A 183 -25.65 -4.73 -31.39
CA TYR A 183 -24.85 -5.78 -30.77
C TYR A 183 -24.95 -5.71 -29.25
N HIS A 184 -25.23 -6.85 -28.61
CA HIS A 184 -25.23 -6.94 -27.16
C HIS A 184 -23.83 -7.18 -26.61
N ILE A 185 -23.57 -6.59 -25.45
CA ILE A 185 -22.32 -6.72 -24.70
C ILE A 185 -22.66 -7.12 -23.26
N ASP A 186 -21.79 -7.93 -22.65
CA ASP A 186 -21.98 -8.36 -21.27
C ASP A 186 -21.75 -7.18 -20.30
N ASN A 187 -22.85 -6.60 -19.81
CA ASN A 187 -22.85 -5.46 -18.90
C ASN A 187 -23.87 -5.63 -17.74
N PRO A 188 -23.69 -6.62 -16.86
CA PRO A 188 -24.67 -6.97 -15.81
C PRO A 188 -24.87 -5.86 -14.77
N TYR A 189 -23.95 -4.90 -14.69
CA TYR A 189 -23.98 -3.79 -13.74
C TYR A 189 -24.45 -2.46 -14.36
N PHE A 190 -24.82 -2.46 -15.65
CA PHE A 190 -25.20 -1.24 -16.39
C PHE A 190 -24.16 -0.12 -16.24
N GLU A 191 -22.88 -0.49 -16.22
CA GLU A 191 -21.77 0.46 -16.14
C GLU A 191 -21.54 1.14 -17.49
N ARG A 192 -20.87 2.29 -17.49
CA ARG A 192 -20.61 3.04 -18.73
C ARG A 192 -19.74 2.22 -19.68
N ILE A 193 -20.14 2.20 -20.95
CA ILE A 193 -19.39 1.54 -22.01
C ILE A 193 -18.61 2.61 -22.79
N TYR A 194 -17.30 2.41 -22.89
CA TYR A 194 -16.43 3.24 -23.70
C TYR A 194 -15.80 2.43 -24.83
N SER A 195 -15.28 3.13 -25.82
CA SER A 195 -14.65 2.56 -26.98
C SER A 195 -13.30 3.20 -27.25
N ILE A 196 -12.37 2.40 -27.76
CA ILE A 196 -11.05 2.85 -28.19
C ILE A 196 -10.56 1.99 -29.35
N ASN A 197 -9.93 2.61 -30.33
CA ASN A 197 -9.20 1.88 -31.36
C ASN A 197 -7.86 1.43 -30.77
N HIS A 198 -7.54 0.15 -30.83
CA HIS A 198 -6.29 -0.43 -30.37
C HIS A 198 -5.78 -1.45 -31.39
N LYS A 199 -4.53 -1.28 -31.85
CA LYS A 199 -3.86 -2.17 -32.83
C LYS A 199 -4.72 -2.47 -34.07
N GLY A 200 -5.39 -1.46 -34.61
CA GLY A 200 -6.19 -1.59 -35.82
C GLY A 200 -7.56 -2.26 -35.63
N LYS A 201 -8.03 -2.43 -34.40
CA LYS A 201 -9.38 -2.91 -34.08
C LYS A 201 -10.07 -2.00 -33.07
N ILE A 202 -11.38 -1.85 -33.18
CA ILE A 202 -12.18 -1.20 -32.14
C ILE A 202 -12.37 -2.14 -30.96
N HIS A 203 -12.17 -1.61 -29.76
CA HIS A 203 -12.41 -2.31 -28.50
C HIS A 203 -13.46 -1.56 -27.69
N PHE A 204 -14.33 -2.30 -27.02
CA PHE A 204 -15.34 -1.82 -26.09
C PHE A 204 -14.98 -2.23 -24.67
N ILE A 205 -15.21 -1.35 -23.72
CA ILE A 205 -14.65 -1.44 -22.38
C ILE A 205 -15.73 -1.08 -21.37
N ASN A 206 -15.93 -1.95 -20.40
CA ASN A 206 -16.77 -1.71 -19.22
C ASN A 206 -16.11 -2.39 -17.99
N SER A 207 -16.80 -2.45 -16.85
CA SER A 207 -16.26 -3.06 -15.64
C SER A 207 -16.06 -4.59 -15.75
N SER A 208 -16.77 -5.25 -16.66
CA SER A 208 -16.73 -6.70 -16.89
C SER A 208 -15.53 -7.15 -17.73
N GLY A 209 -14.91 -6.21 -18.45
CA GLY A 209 -13.66 -6.43 -19.16
C GLY A 209 -13.55 -5.65 -20.47
N TYR A 210 -12.84 -6.28 -21.41
CA TYR A 210 -12.53 -5.72 -22.73
C TYR A 210 -13.14 -6.62 -23.78
N TYR A 211 -13.70 -6.02 -24.83
CA TYR A 211 -14.39 -6.71 -25.90
C TYR A 211 -13.94 -6.13 -27.24
N ALA A 212 -13.94 -6.92 -28.30
CA ALA A 212 -13.64 -6.45 -29.65
C ALA A 212 -14.74 -6.91 -30.62
N TYR A 213 -14.90 -6.15 -31.69
CA TYR A 213 -15.75 -6.55 -32.80
C TYR A 213 -14.98 -7.47 -33.76
N GLU A 214 -15.41 -8.72 -33.86
CA GLU A 214 -14.81 -9.75 -34.71
C GLU A 214 -15.90 -10.58 -35.37
N ASP A 215 -15.85 -10.72 -36.70
CA ASP A 215 -16.79 -11.53 -37.49
C ASP A 215 -18.27 -11.29 -37.16
N HIS A 216 -18.68 -10.02 -37.09
CA HIS A 216 -20.05 -9.61 -36.76
C HIS A 216 -20.50 -10.04 -35.35
N ARG A 217 -19.56 -10.13 -34.40
CA ARG A 217 -19.83 -10.46 -33.00
C ARG A 217 -18.96 -9.65 -32.06
N ILE A 218 -19.43 -9.48 -30.84
CA ILE A 218 -18.67 -8.89 -29.74
C ILE A 218 -18.03 -10.02 -28.95
N VAL A 219 -16.70 -10.06 -28.95
CA VAL A 219 -15.90 -11.14 -28.37
C VAL A 219 -15.05 -10.60 -27.24
N LYS A 220 -15.10 -11.24 -26.07
CA LYS A 220 -14.29 -10.87 -24.90
C LYS A 220 -12.80 -11.10 -25.17
N GLN A 221 -11.96 -10.17 -24.74
CA GLN A 221 -10.52 -10.14 -24.93
C GLN A 221 -9.79 -10.37 -23.60
N ASP A 222 -9.66 -11.65 -23.21
CA ASP A 222 -9.05 -12.03 -21.93
C ASP A 222 -7.54 -11.70 -21.87
N ASN A 223 -6.86 -11.71 -23.03
CA ASN A 223 -5.45 -11.31 -23.15
C ASN A 223 -5.18 -9.87 -22.66
N ILE A 224 -6.08 -8.93 -22.94
CA ILE A 224 -5.96 -7.55 -22.46
C ILE A 224 -6.21 -7.52 -20.96
N GLN A 225 -7.25 -8.23 -20.49
CA GLN A 225 -7.55 -8.32 -19.07
C GLN A 225 -6.39 -8.90 -18.26
N GLU A 226 -5.72 -9.94 -18.77
CA GLU A 226 -4.52 -10.53 -18.15
C GLU A 226 -3.34 -9.56 -18.14
N ALA A 227 -3.19 -8.73 -19.18
CA ALA A 227 -2.09 -7.79 -19.29
C ALA A 227 -2.21 -6.56 -18.37
N ILE A 228 -3.40 -5.98 -18.24
CA ILE A 228 -3.60 -4.69 -17.53
C ILE A 228 -4.60 -4.73 -16.37
N GLY A 229 -5.37 -5.82 -16.23
CA GLY A 229 -6.41 -5.98 -15.21
C GLY A 229 -7.76 -5.41 -15.61
N LEU A 230 -8.76 -5.61 -14.76
CA LEU A 230 -10.13 -5.13 -15.00
C LEU A 230 -10.23 -3.60 -14.85
N PRO A 231 -10.96 -2.92 -15.76
CA PRO A 231 -11.27 -1.50 -15.62
C PRO A 231 -12.07 -1.19 -14.35
N LYS A 232 -11.79 -0.05 -13.74
CA LYS A 232 -12.53 0.46 -12.55
C LYS A 232 -12.96 1.91 -12.68
N LYS A 233 -12.16 2.74 -13.36
CA LYS A 233 -12.47 4.13 -13.63
C LYS A 233 -11.99 4.51 -15.02
N TYR A 234 -12.69 5.47 -15.61
CA TYR A 234 -12.46 5.96 -16.96
C TYR A 234 -12.32 7.47 -16.92
N VAL A 235 -11.46 8.01 -17.79
CA VAL A 235 -11.39 9.43 -18.07
C VAL A 235 -11.35 9.57 -19.59
N LEU A 236 -12.27 10.35 -20.15
CA LEU A 236 -12.25 10.69 -21.57
C LEU A 236 -11.48 11.98 -21.79
N GLY A 237 -10.69 11.99 -22.85
CA GLY A 237 -10.01 13.16 -23.38
C GLY A 237 -10.89 13.95 -24.32
N GLY A 238 -10.47 15.19 -24.60
CA GLY A 238 -11.20 16.11 -25.47
C GLY A 238 -11.32 15.64 -26.92
N GLN A 239 -10.44 14.75 -27.39
CA GLN A 239 -10.45 14.20 -28.75
C GLN A 239 -10.91 12.73 -28.80
N GLY A 240 -11.56 12.25 -27.74
CA GLY A 240 -12.03 10.87 -27.64
C GLY A 240 -10.94 9.88 -27.22
N GLU A 241 -9.81 10.36 -26.68
CA GLU A 241 -8.87 9.49 -25.99
C GLU A 241 -9.53 8.90 -24.75
N LEU A 242 -9.15 7.66 -24.41
CA LEU A 242 -9.69 6.98 -23.25
C LEU A 242 -8.55 6.54 -22.34
N TRP A 243 -8.58 7.03 -21.10
CA TRP A 243 -7.70 6.58 -20.04
C TRP A 243 -8.44 5.67 -19.08
N ILE A 244 -7.81 4.54 -18.78
CA ILE A 244 -8.40 3.46 -18.00
C ILE A 244 -7.58 3.28 -16.73
N ASN A 245 -8.26 3.34 -15.59
CA ASN A 245 -7.69 2.99 -14.31
C ASN A 245 -8.15 1.57 -13.92
N THR A 246 -7.21 0.68 -13.65
CA THR A 246 -7.50 -0.70 -13.21
C THR A 246 -7.33 -0.89 -11.69
N GLY A 247 -7.42 0.22 -10.94
CA GLY A 247 -7.26 0.31 -9.50
C GLY A 247 -5.90 0.86 -9.08
N SER A 248 -4.81 0.21 -9.50
CA SER A 248 -3.45 0.60 -9.09
C SER A 248 -2.62 1.27 -10.17
N LYS A 249 -3.11 1.29 -11.41
CA LYS A 249 -2.38 1.78 -12.58
C LYS A 249 -3.35 2.47 -13.55
N TRP A 250 -2.80 3.41 -14.31
CA TRP A 250 -3.50 4.08 -15.41
C TRP A 250 -2.89 3.65 -16.73
N TYR A 251 -3.75 3.51 -17.73
CA TYR A 251 -3.40 3.07 -19.08
C TYR A 251 -4.14 3.87 -20.14
N GLY A 252 -3.64 3.83 -21.38
CA GLY A 252 -4.27 4.45 -22.55
C GLY A 252 -3.46 5.62 -23.07
N ASP A 253 -2.62 5.42 -24.08
CA ASP A 253 -1.90 6.52 -24.73
C ASP A 253 -1.87 6.29 -26.24
N ASN A 254 -2.26 7.29 -27.03
CA ASN A 254 -2.29 7.23 -28.49
C ASN A 254 -2.90 5.92 -29.02
N SER A 255 -4.12 5.57 -28.60
CA SER A 255 -4.81 4.33 -29.00
C SER A 255 -4.19 3.02 -28.46
N ASP A 256 -3.13 3.08 -27.66
CA ASP A 256 -2.57 1.93 -26.96
C ASP A 256 -3.12 1.81 -25.53
N ILE A 257 -4.09 0.92 -25.33
CA ILE A 257 -4.65 0.60 -24.01
C ILE A 257 -3.68 -0.10 -23.06
N THR A 258 -2.55 -0.59 -23.56
CA THR A 258 -1.55 -1.30 -22.74
C THR A 258 -0.42 -0.39 -22.26
N LYS A 259 -0.28 0.79 -22.88
CA LYS A 259 0.73 1.77 -22.49
C LYS A 259 0.35 2.43 -21.17
N SER A 260 1.28 2.37 -20.21
CA SER A 260 1.06 2.89 -18.87
C SER A 260 1.24 4.41 -18.80
N LEU A 261 0.29 5.08 -18.13
CA LEU A 261 0.33 6.50 -17.78
C LEU A 261 0.19 6.69 -16.26
N ASN A 262 0.99 5.94 -15.49
CA ASN A 262 0.89 5.92 -14.03
C ASN A 262 1.14 7.29 -13.36
N PHE A 263 1.73 8.27 -14.06
CA PHE A 263 1.84 9.64 -13.54
C PHE A 263 0.47 10.24 -13.18
N LEU A 264 -0.63 9.76 -13.77
CA LEU A 264 -1.98 10.19 -13.38
C LEU A 264 -2.32 9.86 -11.91
N ARG A 265 -1.58 8.96 -11.26
CA ARG A 265 -1.70 8.67 -9.81
C ARG A 265 -1.16 9.77 -8.92
N LEU A 266 -0.37 10.70 -9.45
CA LEU A 266 0.08 11.89 -8.71
C LEU A 266 -1.08 12.83 -8.40
N PHE A 267 -2.15 12.76 -9.18
CA PHE A 267 -3.32 13.60 -9.01
C PHE A 267 -4.39 12.86 -8.21
N LYS A 268 -4.94 13.54 -7.22
CA LYS A 268 -6.10 13.04 -6.49
C LYS A 268 -7.33 13.13 -7.37
N ASP A 269 -7.90 11.98 -7.71
CA ASP A 269 -9.16 11.88 -8.45
C ASP A 269 -9.17 12.69 -9.78
N PRO A 270 -8.33 12.32 -10.77
CA PRO A 270 -8.34 12.98 -12.08
C PRO A 270 -9.68 12.77 -12.77
N GLN A 271 -10.28 13.85 -13.27
CA GLN A 271 -11.63 13.89 -13.87
C GLN A 271 -11.60 14.15 -15.37
N ALA A 272 -10.64 14.93 -15.85
CA ALA A 272 -10.38 15.14 -17.26
C ALA A 272 -8.89 15.24 -17.49
N VAL A 273 -8.44 14.68 -18.60
CA VAL A 273 -7.05 14.80 -19.05
C VAL A 273 -7.09 15.25 -20.51
N ALA A 274 -6.11 16.03 -20.93
CA ALA A 274 -5.90 16.38 -22.33
C ALA A 274 -4.39 16.40 -22.58
N HIS A 275 -3.97 16.14 -23.80
CA HIS A 275 -2.57 16.21 -24.18
C HIS A 275 -2.40 17.16 -25.37
N ASP A 276 -1.27 17.87 -25.42
CA ASP A 276 -0.90 18.68 -26.57
C ASP A 276 0.19 18.00 -27.42
N ASN A 277 0.41 18.53 -28.62
CA ASN A 277 1.45 18.03 -29.54
C ASN A 277 2.89 18.19 -29.01
N ALA A 278 3.08 18.90 -27.89
CA ALA A 278 4.37 19.13 -27.24
C ALA A 278 4.57 18.24 -25.99
N ASN A 279 3.82 17.13 -25.91
CA ASN A 279 3.85 16.17 -24.80
C ASN A 279 3.50 16.76 -23.43
N ASN A 280 2.76 17.86 -23.38
CA ASN A 280 2.19 18.34 -22.12
C ASN A 280 0.83 17.70 -21.88
N PHE A 281 0.63 17.20 -20.67
CA PHE A 281 -0.65 16.76 -20.17
C PHE A 281 -1.26 17.85 -19.29
N TRP A 282 -2.53 18.14 -19.55
CA TRP A 282 -3.38 18.98 -18.74
C TRP A 282 -4.33 18.09 -17.95
N VAL A 283 -4.34 18.21 -16.63
CA VAL A 283 -5.15 17.35 -15.75
C VAL A 283 -6.05 18.21 -14.89
N ILE A 284 -7.35 17.94 -14.94
CA ILE A 284 -8.36 18.52 -14.05
C ILE A 284 -8.72 17.50 -12.98
N THR A 285 -8.68 17.88 -11.72
CA THR A 285 -9.03 17.01 -10.58
C THR A 285 -10.45 17.24 -10.09
N GLY A 286 -10.96 16.33 -9.25
CA GLY A 286 -12.26 16.49 -8.57
C GLY A 286 -12.33 17.69 -7.63
N SER A 287 -11.19 18.29 -7.26
CA SER A 287 -11.12 19.56 -6.52
C SER A 287 -11.18 20.80 -7.42
N ASN A 288 -11.35 20.63 -8.73
CA ASN A 288 -11.32 21.69 -9.76
C ASN A 288 -9.95 22.38 -9.90
N ASP A 289 -8.86 21.70 -9.55
CA ASP A 289 -7.52 22.20 -9.82
C ASP A 289 -7.12 21.83 -11.25
N LEU A 290 -6.40 22.74 -11.93
CA LEU A 290 -5.82 22.51 -13.24
C LEU A 290 -4.30 22.38 -13.12
N TYR A 291 -3.76 21.24 -13.53
CA TYR A 291 -2.34 20.95 -13.57
C TYR A 291 -1.85 20.86 -15.01
N LYS A 292 -0.60 21.30 -15.24
CA LYS A 292 0.16 21.05 -16.47
C LYS A 292 1.40 20.25 -16.11
N ILE A 293 1.67 19.16 -16.82
CA ILE A 293 2.86 18.33 -16.62
C ILE A 293 3.44 17.88 -17.97
N ASN A 294 4.75 17.96 -18.14
CA ASN A 294 5.42 17.46 -19.33
C ASN A 294 5.85 15.99 -19.15
N SER A 295 5.78 15.19 -20.21
CA SER A 295 6.20 13.78 -20.18
C SER A 295 7.68 13.58 -19.84
N GLU A 296 8.56 14.49 -20.22
CA GLU A 296 10.00 14.42 -19.95
C GLU A 296 10.29 14.66 -18.46
N ASP A 297 9.57 15.59 -17.84
CA ASP A 297 9.67 15.87 -16.40
C ASP A 297 9.25 14.66 -15.58
N ILE A 298 8.24 13.90 -16.03
CA ILE A 298 7.77 12.67 -15.37
C ILE A 298 8.89 11.63 -15.26
N ALA A 299 9.71 11.47 -16.31
CA ALA A 299 10.83 10.52 -16.29
C ALA A 299 11.91 10.92 -15.27
N SER A 300 12.11 12.21 -15.05
CA SER A 300 13.09 12.73 -14.08
C SER A 300 12.69 12.53 -12.61
N LEU A 301 11.41 12.29 -12.35
CA LEU A 301 10.87 11.97 -11.01
C LEU A 301 11.18 10.53 -10.57
N SER A 302 11.62 9.69 -11.51
CA SER A 302 11.87 8.28 -11.30
C SER A 302 13.31 8.06 -10.79
N GLY A 303 13.48 7.34 -9.67
CA GLY A 303 14.80 6.86 -9.22
C GLY A 303 15.52 7.53 -8.03
N LYS A 304 14.86 8.35 -7.19
CA LYS A 304 15.47 8.91 -5.96
C LYS A 304 14.90 8.36 -4.64
N GLU A 305 14.18 7.25 -4.71
CA GLU A 305 13.54 6.69 -3.52
C GLU A 305 14.37 5.57 -2.90
N ALA A 306 14.37 5.55 -1.57
CA ALA A 306 14.92 4.46 -0.78
C ALA A 306 13.91 4.10 0.31
N ILE A 307 13.93 2.84 0.72
CA ILE A 307 13.12 2.31 1.81
C ILE A 307 14.06 1.80 2.90
N TYR A 308 13.77 2.18 4.13
CA TYR A 308 14.59 1.88 5.30
C TYR A 308 13.74 1.26 6.39
N LEU A 309 14.30 0.31 7.14
CA LEU A 309 13.72 -0.14 8.39
C LEU A 309 13.90 0.98 9.42
N LYS A 310 12.79 1.61 9.82
CA LYS A 310 12.79 2.74 10.75
C LYS A 310 12.92 2.27 12.19
N GLU A 311 12.17 1.24 12.56
CA GLU A 311 12.21 0.68 13.90
C GLU A 311 11.66 -0.75 13.96
N VAL A 312 12.09 -1.45 15.00
CA VAL A 312 11.51 -2.73 15.43
C VAL A 312 10.99 -2.55 16.86
N ARG A 313 9.77 -3.01 17.11
CA ARG A 313 9.11 -2.94 18.42
C ARG A 313 8.68 -4.34 18.86
N ASN A 314 8.82 -4.63 20.15
CA ASN A 314 8.06 -5.70 20.80
C ASN A 314 6.84 -5.11 21.53
N ASN A 315 6.09 -5.94 22.27
CA ASN A 315 4.90 -5.50 23.00
C ASN A 315 5.20 -4.44 24.09
N GLU A 316 6.44 -4.31 24.53
CA GLU A 316 6.81 -3.52 25.72
C GLU A 316 7.70 -2.31 25.37
N SER A 317 8.48 -2.36 24.28
CA SER A 317 9.45 -1.31 23.95
C SER A 317 10.01 -1.39 22.52
N LYS A 318 10.77 -0.35 22.13
CA LYS A 318 11.56 -0.32 20.89
C LYS A 318 12.84 -1.13 21.08
N ILE A 319 13.14 -2.02 20.14
CA ILE A 319 14.38 -2.80 20.14
C ILE A 319 15.45 -2.02 19.35
N PRO A 320 16.66 -1.83 19.89
CA PRO A 320 17.76 -1.20 19.16
C PRO A 320 18.17 -2.03 17.94
N LEU A 321 18.32 -1.36 16.81
CA LEU A 321 18.80 -1.95 15.55
C LEU A 321 20.31 -2.18 15.64
N VAL A 322 20.72 -3.39 15.97
CA VAL A 322 22.11 -3.86 15.97
C VAL A 322 22.34 -4.86 14.83
N THR A 323 23.60 -5.03 14.41
CA THR A 323 23.97 -5.86 13.25
C THR A 323 23.52 -7.32 13.36
N GLU A 324 23.45 -7.86 14.57
CA GLU A 324 22.94 -9.21 14.85
C GLU A 324 21.84 -9.11 15.91
N MET A 325 20.59 -8.99 15.48
CA MET A 325 19.44 -8.89 16.38
C MET A 325 19.00 -10.29 16.82
N GLU A 326 19.16 -10.58 18.11
CA GLU A 326 18.61 -11.79 18.74
C GLU A 326 17.46 -11.41 19.69
N VAL A 327 16.34 -12.12 19.58
CA VAL A 327 15.13 -11.88 20.41
C VAL A 327 14.72 -13.19 21.06
N ALA A 328 14.39 -13.15 22.36
CA ALA A 328 13.85 -14.29 23.08
C ALA A 328 12.47 -14.70 22.54
N GLN A 329 12.15 -15.99 22.54
CA GLN A 329 10.88 -16.49 22.02
C GLN A 329 9.66 -15.87 22.71
N GLU A 330 9.76 -15.56 24.01
CA GLU A 330 8.73 -14.91 24.81
C GLU A 330 8.42 -13.49 24.32
N GLU A 331 9.38 -12.83 23.68
CA GLU A 331 9.28 -11.49 23.12
C GLU A 331 9.14 -11.51 21.58
N SER A 332 8.78 -12.66 21.00
CA SER A 332 8.68 -12.85 19.55
C SER A 332 7.47 -12.17 18.88
N SER A 333 6.66 -11.44 19.65
CA SER A 333 5.68 -10.51 19.09
C SER A 333 6.43 -9.28 18.58
N LEU A 334 6.68 -9.25 17.28
CA LEU A 334 7.53 -8.24 16.64
C LEU A 334 6.74 -7.42 15.64
N THR A 335 6.90 -6.11 15.73
CA THR A 335 6.38 -5.14 14.76
C THR A 335 7.52 -4.40 14.10
N PHE A 336 7.59 -4.47 12.78
CA PHE A 336 8.58 -3.81 11.93
C PHE A 336 7.93 -2.63 11.24
N GLU A 337 8.54 -1.46 11.33
CA GLU A 337 8.07 -0.26 10.64
C GLU A 337 9.09 0.15 9.58
N PHE A 338 8.68 0.13 8.32
CA PHE A 338 9.46 0.64 7.20
C PHE A 338 9.05 2.07 6.87
N ALA A 339 10.02 2.87 6.49
CA ALA A 339 9.81 4.24 6.02
C ALA A 339 10.54 4.45 4.70
N SER A 340 9.85 5.05 3.75
CA SER A 340 10.45 5.60 2.54
C SER A 340 10.24 7.11 2.56
N PRO A 341 11.20 7.90 3.09
CA PRO A 341 11.05 9.34 3.22
C PRO A 341 10.70 9.98 1.88
N ASP A 342 9.49 10.53 1.79
CA ASP A 342 9.07 11.38 0.70
C ASP A 342 8.45 12.63 1.31
N TYR A 343 9.12 13.75 1.07
CA TYR A 343 8.71 15.06 1.57
C TYR A 343 7.87 15.84 0.56
N SER A 344 7.71 15.33 -0.66
CA SER A 344 6.81 15.94 -1.64
C SER A 344 5.36 15.76 -1.23
N GLY A 345 5.02 14.65 -0.55
CA GLY A 345 3.65 14.27 -0.24
C GLY A 345 2.81 13.95 -1.49
N VAL A 346 3.45 13.89 -2.66
CA VAL A 346 2.82 13.70 -3.97
C VAL A 346 2.67 12.21 -4.29
N TYR A 347 3.48 11.34 -3.70
CA TYR A 347 3.48 9.91 -4.02
C TYR A 347 2.65 9.10 -3.01
N MET A 348 1.51 8.57 -3.45
CA MET A 348 0.90 7.43 -2.76
C MET A 348 1.85 6.23 -2.85
N LYS A 349 2.45 5.85 -1.74
CA LYS A 349 3.36 4.69 -1.62
C LYS A 349 2.61 3.49 -1.11
N GLU A 350 2.87 2.35 -1.72
CA GLU A 350 2.38 1.05 -1.26
C GLU A 350 3.55 0.14 -0.95
N TYR A 351 3.36 -0.73 0.03
CA TYR A 351 4.40 -1.61 0.54
C TYR A 351 3.98 -3.06 0.34
N GLN A 352 4.98 -3.90 0.15
CA GLN A 352 4.86 -5.34 0.10
C GLN A 352 5.99 -5.95 0.91
N PHE A 353 5.69 -7.04 1.60
CA PHE A 353 6.68 -7.74 2.41
C PHE A 353 6.55 -9.25 2.26
N ARG A 354 7.63 -9.95 2.58
CA ARG A 354 7.64 -11.39 2.77
C ARG A 354 8.64 -11.77 3.86
N LEU A 355 8.37 -12.89 4.51
CA LEU A 355 9.25 -13.46 5.52
C LEU A 355 9.77 -14.80 5.02
N SER A 356 11.08 -14.99 5.14
CA SER A 356 11.73 -16.28 4.89
C SER A 356 12.46 -16.75 6.14
N ASN A 357 12.52 -18.07 6.32
CA ASN A 357 13.25 -18.75 7.37
C ASN A 357 14.38 -19.59 6.73
N LYS A 358 15.58 -19.58 7.31
CA LYS A 358 16.72 -20.42 6.88
C LYS A 358 16.42 -21.93 6.87
N SER A 359 15.39 -22.39 7.57
CA SER A 359 14.88 -23.77 7.55
C SER A 359 14.03 -24.11 6.30
N GLY A 360 13.86 -23.18 5.36
CA GLY A 360 13.26 -23.44 4.04
C GLY A 360 11.79 -23.05 3.87
N SER A 361 11.15 -22.46 4.87
CA SER A 361 9.80 -21.91 4.74
C SER A 361 9.86 -20.46 4.26
N GLN A 362 9.26 -20.17 3.10
CA GLN A 362 9.14 -18.83 2.54
C GLN A 362 7.67 -18.49 2.36
N SER A 363 7.22 -17.37 2.92
CA SER A 363 5.87 -16.87 2.66
C SER A 363 5.78 -16.30 1.25
N PRO A 364 4.62 -16.38 0.57
CA PRO A 364 4.38 -15.55 -0.60
C PRO A 364 4.48 -14.07 -0.20
N TRP A 365 4.70 -13.20 -1.18
CA TRP A 365 4.60 -11.77 -0.97
C TRP A 365 3.19 -11.38 -0.53
N SER A 366 3.06 -10.44 0.41
CA SER A 366 1.78 -9.84 0.79
C SER A 366 1.10 -9.19 -0.42
N ASN A 367 -0.17 -8.81 -0.34
CA ASN A 367 -0.70 -7.86 -1.33
C ASN A 367 -0.03 -6.49 -1.17
N TRP A 368 -0.08 -5.65 -2.20
CA TRP A 368 0.36 -4.25 -2.08
C TRP A 368 -0.66 -3.44 -1.28
N ALA A 369 -0.20 -2.72 -0.26
CA ALA A 369 -1.05 -1.79 0.49
C ALA A 369 -0.23 -0.66 1.12
N ALA A 370 -0.83 0.51 1.30
CA ALA A 370 -0.19 1.62 1.99
C ALA A 370 0.09 1.32 3.48
N THR A 371 -0.76 0.50 4.12
CA THR A 371 -0.65 0.09 5.53
C THR A 371 0.42 -0.96 5.79
N ASN A 372 0.95 -1.61 4.75
CA ASN A 372 1.99 -2.63 4.87
C ASN A 372 3.37 -2.05 5.16
N ASN A 373 3.46 -0.75 5.43
CA ASN A 373 4.65 -0.14 6.02
C ASN A 373 4.84 -0.58 7.49
N VAL A 374 3.78 -1.02 8.17
CA VAL A 374 3.83 -1.59 9.52
C VAL A 374 3.47 -3.07 9.44
N ILE A 375 4.44 -3.93 9.75
CA ILE A 375 4.32 -5.39 9.64
C ILE A 375 4.33 -5.95 11.05
N SER A 376 3.26 -6.64 11.46
CA SER A 376 3.13 -7.18 12.81
C SER A 376 3.01 -8.70 12.78
N TYR A 377 3.91 -9.38 13.49
CA TYR A 377 3.84 -10.81 13.79
C TYR A 377 3.50 -10.99 15.25
N GLN A 378 2.43 -11.72 15.54
CA GLN A 378 1.99 -11.99 16.91
C GLN A 378 2.89 -12.99 17.63
N PHE A 379 3.53 -13.88 16.88
CA PHE A 379 4.42 -14.91 17.39
C PHE A 379 5.34 -15.42 16.27
N LEU A 380 6.62 -15.60 16.59
CA LEU A 380 7.59 -16.21 15.68
C LEU A 380 8.29 -17.39 16.39
N PRO A 381 8.24 -18.61 15.81
CA PRO A 381 9.00 -19.75 16.33
C PRO A 381 10.52 -19.51 16.38
N PRO A 382 11.29 -20.30 17.16
CA PRO A 382 12.74 -20.21 17.19
C PRO A 382 13.35 -20.58 15.83
N ALA A 383 13.92 -19.59 15.14
CA ALA A 383 14.58 -19.75 13.85
C ALA A 383 15.39 -18.49 13.48
N SER A 384 16.13 -18.57 12.38
CA SER A 384 16.73 -17.39 11.74
C SER A 384 15.84 -16.92 10.60
N TYR A 385 15.47 -15.65 10.63
CA TYR A 385 14.52 -15.03 9.72
C TYR A 385 15.19 -13.95 8.87
N THR A 386 14.70 -13.81 7.65
CA THR A 386 15.01 -12.69 6.76
C THR A 386 13.70 -12.05 6.35
N LEU A 387 13.51 -10.78 6.76
CA LEU A 387 12.38 -9.96 6.38
C LEU A 387 12.77 -9.12 5.17
N GLU A 388 12.03 -9.29 4.08
CA GLU A 388 12.20 -8.52 2.85
C GLU A 388 11.00 -7.60 2.69
N ALA A 389 11.26 -6.33 2.40
CA ALA A 389 10.24 -5.33 2.14
C ALA A 389 10.59 -4.57 0.87
N ARG A 390 9.56 -4.18 0.12
CA ARG A 390 9.68 -3.32 -1.05
C ARG A 390 8.56 -2.30 -1.08
N SER A 391 8.86 -1.11 -1.57
CA SER A 391 7.88 -0.06 -1.83
C SER A 391 7.67 0.10 -3.32
N ARG A 392 6.45 0.44 -3.72
CA ARG A 392 6.15 0.95 -5.05
C ARG A 392 5.67 2.39 -4.97
N ASN A 393 6.18 3.25 -5.85
CA ASN A 393 5.75 4.64 -5.94
C ASN A 393 4.52 4.79 -6.85
N ALA A 394 4.03 6.03 -7.00
CA ALA A 394 2.89 6.33 -7.85
C ALA A 394 3.16 5.99 -9.34
N LEU A 395 4.40 6.12 -9.82
CA LEU A 395 4.80 5.80 -11.19
C LEU A 395 4.89 4.28 -11.44
N GLY A 396 4.87 3.47 -10.38
CA GLY A 396 4.94 2.01 -10.44
C GLY A 396 6.36 1.46 -10.38
N GLU A 397 7.35 2.30 -10.09
CA GLU A 397 8.71 1.85 -9.80
C GLU A 397 8.74 1.13 -8.47
N ILE A 398 9.51 0.04 -8.41
CA ILE A 398 9.67 -0.79 -7.22
C ILE A 398 11.08 -0.56 -6.67
N VAL A 399 11.16 -0.22 -5.39
CA VAL A 399 12.42 -0.11 -4.64
C VAL A 399 12.41 -1.13 -3.53
N GLU A 400 13.49 -1.90 -3.44
CA GLU A 400 13.65 -2.95 -2.42
C GLU A 400 14.48 -2.43 -1.25
N ALA A 401 14.07 -2.79 -0.03
CA ALA A 401 14.83 -2.51 1.17
C ALA A 401 15.99 -3.50 1.30
N THR A 402 17.03 -3.08 2.01
CA THR A 402 18.05 -4.02 2.49
C THR A 402 17.36 -5.10 3.35
N PRO A 403 17.51 -6.40 3.02
CA PRO A 403 16.89 -7.48 3.80
C PRO A 403 17.32 -7.40 5.26
N PHE A 404 16.36 -7.53 6.17
CA PHE A 404 16.62 -7.49 7.61
C PHE A 404 16.72 -8.90 8.17
N GLU A 405 17.92 -9.29 8.61
CA GLU A 405 18.16 -10.58 9.26
C GLU A 405 18.05 -10.46 10.78
N PHE A 406 17.31 -11.38 11.39
CA PHE A 406 17.20 -11.47 12.85
C PHE A 406 16.98 -12.93 13.27
N LYS A 407 17.23 -13.24 14.54
CA LYS A 407 17.14 -14.59 15.08
C LYS A 407 16.26 -14.62 16.32
N ILE A 408 15.31 -15.56 16.33
CA ILE A 408 14.53 -15.86 17.52
C ILE A 408 15.20 -17.00 18.26
N VAL A 409 15.69 -16.75 19.47
CA VAL A 409 16.35 -17.75 20.31
C VAL A 409 15.32 -18.55 21.10
N ALA A 410 15.55 -19.85 21.21
CA ALA A 410 14.73 -20.70 22.06
C ALA A 410 14.93 -20.34 23.54
N PRO A 411 13.88 -20.48 24.38
CA PRO A 411 13.94 -20.30 25.83
C PRO A 411 15.08 -21.11 26.45
N TYR A 412 15.65 -20.62 27.56
CA TYR A 412 16.83 -21.23 28.18
C TYR A 412 16.66 -22.73 28.49
N TRP A 413 15.46 -23.15 28.93
CA TRP A 413 15.14 -24.56 29.25
C TRP A 413 15.08 -25.49 28.04
N LYS A 414 15.06 -24.94 26.82
CA LYS A 414 15.11 -25.72 25.56
C LYS A 414 16.51 -25.77 24.97
N GLN A 415 17.48 -25.05 25.54
CA GLN A 415 18.84 -24.99 25.00
C GLN A 415 19.68 -26.19 25.48
N PRO A 416 20.60 -26.73 24.64
CA PRO A 416 21.38 -27.93 24.97
C PRO A 416 22.16 -27.84 26.29
N TRP A 417 22.68 -26.66 26.64
CA TRP A 417 23.47 -26.49 27.87
C TRP A 417 22.63 -26.67 29.14
N PHE A 418 21.34 -26.36 29.10
CA PHE A 418 20.45 -26.48 30.25
C PHE A 418 20.30 -27.95 30.65
N TYR A 419 20.12 -28.84 29.66
CA TYR A 419 20.10 -30.28 29.88
C TYR A 419 21.42 -30.81 30.46
N VAL A 420 22.57 -30.22 30.12
CA VAL A 420 23.87 -30.58 30.71
C VAL A 420 23.94 -30.17 32.18
N ILE A 421 23.49 -28.96 32.52
CA ILE A 421 23.46 -28.49 33.92
C ILE A 421 22.50 -29.35 34.74
N GLU A 422 21.34 -29.68 34.20
CA GLU A 422 20.35 -30.53 34.85
C GLU A 422 20.89 -31.96 35.08
N LEU A 423 21.57 -32.53 34.09
CA LEU A 423 22.27 -33.81 34.24
C LEU A 423 23.34 -33.75 35.35
N LEU A 424 24.13 -32.68 35.41
CA LEU A 424 25.14 -32.48 36.46
C LEU A 424 24.49 -32.29 37.83
N PHE A 425 23.37 -31.58 37.91
CA PHE A 425 22.62 -31.37 39.15
C PHE A 425 22.11 -32.70 39.71
N PHE A 426 21.41 -33.50 38.89
CA PHE A 426 20.92 -34.82 39.29
C PHE A 426 22.05 -35.79 39.59
N GLY A 427 23.12 -35.77 38.79
CA GLY A 427 24.33 -36.56 39.04
C GLY A 427 24.97 -36.22 40.39
N SER A 428 25.09 -34.92 40.72
CA SER A 428 25.64 -34.47 42.00
C SER A 428 24.77 -34.90 43.18
N MET A 429 23.44 -34.79 43.09
CA MET A 429 22.53 -35.25 44.14
C MET A 429 22.63 -36.76 44.35
N MET A 430 22.79 -37.53 43.28
CA MET A 430 22.95 -38.98 43.38
C MET A 430 24.29 -39.37 44.04
N ILE A 431 25.39 -38.70 43.68
CA ILE A 431 26.70 -38.87 44.32
C ILE A 431 26.66 -38.46 45.79
N PHE A 432 26.02 -37.34 46.11
CA PHE A 432 25.87 -36.83 47.47
C PHE A 432 25.04 -37.77 48.34
N THR A 433 23.94 -38.30 47.79
CA THR A 433 23.12 -39.35 48.42
C THR A 433 23.97 -40.58 48.73
N PHE A 434 24.80 -41.02 47.78
CA PHE A 434 25.70 -42.14 47.97
C PHE A 434 26.76 -41.88 49.05
N TYR A 435 27.35 -40.68 49.08
CA TYR A 435 28.31 -40.27 50.10
C TYR A 435 27.70 -40.29 51.52
N LEU A 436 26.50 -39.72 51.69
CA LEU A 436 25.78 -39.73 52.97
C LEU A 436 25.43 -41.15 53.44
N ASN A 437 25.16 -42.05 52.50
CA ASN A 437 24.81 -43.44 52.79
C ASN A 437 26.02 -44.31 53.19
N ARG A 438 27.25 -43.88 52.86
CA ARG A 438 28.50 -44.51 53.34
C ARG A 438 28.88 -44.09 54.77
N GLY A 439 28.35 -42.98 55.29
CA GLY A 439 28.61 -42.51 56.65
C GLY A 439 27.94 -43.37 57.73
N LYS A 440 28.68 -43.76 58.79
CA LYS A 440 28.15 -44.58 59.89
C LYS A 440 27.04 -43.85 60.67
N GLY A 441 25.78 -44.13 60.33
CA GLY A 441 24.66 -44.20 61.27
C GLY A 441 23.83 -42.94 61.57
N LYS A 442 24.36 -41.71 61.47
CA LYS A 442 23.61 -40.51 61.92
C LYS A 442 22.59 -39.93 60.93
N TYR A 443 22.75 -40.17 59.62
CA TYR A 443 21.89 -39.54 58.58
C TYR A 443 21.19 -40.56 57.67
N THR A 444 21.01 -41.80 58.13
CA THR A 444 20.43 -42.91 57.33
C THR A 444 18.98 -42.70 56.91
N PHE A 445 18.19 -41.96 57.71
CA PHE A 445 16.85 -41.54 57.32
C PHE A 445 16.89 -40.44 56.25
N MET A 446 17.75 -39.44 56.44
CA MET A 446 17.89 -38.29 55.52
C MET A 446 18.43 -38.72 54.16
N SER A 447 19.40 -39.65 54.11
CA SER A 447 19.94 -40.18 52.85
C SER A 447 18.92 -41.01 52.07
N ARG A 448 18.05 -41.76 52.76
CA ARG A 448 16.95 -42.49 52.11
C ARG A 448 15.90 -41.54 51.55
N LEU A 449 15.47 -40.55 52.34
CA LEU A 449 14.51 -39.54 51.90
C LEU A 449 15.04 -38.75 50.70
N LEU A 450 16.31 -38.33 50.76
CA LEU A 450 16.97 -37.64 49.65
C LEU A 450 17.07 -38.54 48.42
N GLY A 451 17.44 -39.81 48.59
CA GLY A 451 17.47 -40.80 47.50
C GLY A 451 16.11 -40.99 46.83
N PHE A 452 15.03 -41.13 47.61
CA PHE A 452 13.67 -41.21 47.07
C PHE A 452 13.28 -39.93 46.32
N LEU A 453 13.57 -38.77 46.88
CA LEU A 453 13.26 -37.49 46.26
C LEU A 453 14.05 -37.30 44.94
N THR A 454 15.33 -37.67 44.92
CA THR A 454 16.14 -37.63 43.69
C THR A 454 15.64 -38.58 42.62
N LEU A 455 15.19 -39.77 43.02
CA LEU A 455 14.63 -40.74 42.10
C LEU A 455 13.34 -40.20 41.48
N ILE A 456 12.42 -39.69 42.30
CA ILE A 456 11.16 -39.10 41.82
C ILE A 456 11.43 -37.96 40.84
N LEU A 457 12.35 -37.03 41.17
CA LEU A 457 12.67 -35.91 40.29
C LEU A 457 13.32 -36.34 38.97
N ILE A 458 14.19 -37.36 38.97
CA ILE A 458 14.78 -37.89 37.72
C ILE A 458 13.68 -38.50 36.85
N VAL A 459 12.75 -39.24 37.45
CA VAL A 459 11.62 -39.85 36.74
C VAL A 459 10.74 -38.78 36.11
N GLU A 460 10.37 -37.75 36.89
CA GLU A 460 9.57 -36.61 36.44
C GLU A 460 10.27 -35.82 35.32
N PHE A 461 11.59 -35.67 35.40
CA PHE A 461 12.40 -35.04 34.35
C PHE A 461 12.35 -35.81 33.02
N PHE A 462 12.54 -37.13 33.05
CA PHE A 462 12.45 -37.95 31.84
C PHE A 462 11.03 -37.95 31.24
N GLN A 463 9.99 -37.95 32.09
CA GLN A 463 8.61 -37.79 31.66
C GLN A 463 8.41 -36.45 30.94
N THR A 464 8.85 -35.35 31.55
CA THR A 464 8.73 -33.99 30.99
C THR A 464 9.42 -33.86 29.62
N ILE A 465 10.62 -34.42 29.45
CA ILE A 465 11.32 -34.40 28.15
C ILE A 465 10.56 -35.19 27.09
N ALA A 466 10.06 -36.37 27.44
CA ALA A 466 9.34 -37.21 26.50
C ALA A 466 8.02 -36.55 26.05
N GLU A 467 7.26 -36.00 27.00
CA GLU A 467 6.03 -35.25 26.72
C GLU A 467 6.28 -34.08 25.75
N TYR A 468 7.36 -33.33 25.98
CA TYR A 468 7.78 -32.23 25.10
C TYR A 468 8.16 -32.70 23.70
N LYS A 469 8.96 -33.76 23.58
CA LYS A 469 9.50 -34.22 22.29
C LYS A 469 8.46 -34.92 21.41
N PHE A 470 7.51 -35.62 22.03
CA PHE A 470 6.44 -36.33 21.33
C PHE A 470 5.18 -35.48 21.13
N GLY A 471 5.15 -34.22 21.60
CA GLY A 471 3.99 -33.34 21.46
C GLY A 471 2.72 -33.88 22.13
N ALA A 472 2.88 -34.71 23.17
CA ALA A 472 1.76 -35.41 23.80
C ALA A 472 0.80 -34.48 24.55
N ASN A 473 1.19 -33.22 24.78
CA ASN A 473 0.36 -32.21 25.42
C ASN A 473 -0.88 -31.80 24.61
N ASP A 474 -0.93 -32.08 23.31
CA ASP A 474 -2.09 -31.76 22.47
C ASP A 474 -3.25 -32.76 22.65
N SER A 475 -3.00 -33.92 23.29
CA SER A 475 -4.02 -34.95 23.52
C SER A 475 -3.88 -35.57 24.92
N PRO A 476 -4.88 -35.37 25.82
CA PRO A 476 -4.86 -35.95 27.16
C PRO A 476 -4.71 -37.48 27.17
N VAL A 477 -5.24 -38.15 26.14
CA VAL A 477 -5.16 -39.61 26.00
C VAL A 477 -3.74 -40.05 25.65
N MET A 478 -3.09 -39.37 24.70
CA MET A 478 -1.70 -39.66 24.35
C MET A 478 -0.75 -39.36 25.50
N ASN A 479 -1.00 -38.28 26.25
CA ASN A 479 -0.23 -37.95 27.44
C ASN A 479 -0.34 -39.07 28.49
N PHE A 480 -1.56 -39.55 28.78
CA PHE A 480 -1.77 -40.66 29.70
C PHE A 480 -1.03 -41.94 29.30
N PHE A 481 -1.13 -42.34 28.02
CA PHE A 481 -0.43 -43.53 27.55
C PHE A 481 1.09 -43.37 27.57
N LEU A 482 1.61 -42.18 27.25
CA LEU A 482 3.03 -41.88 27.32
C LEU A 482 3.54 -41.95 28.77
N GLN A 483 2.80 -41.36 29.72
CA GLN A 483 3.11 -41.42 31.15
C GLN A 483 3.11 -42.86 31.67
N ALA A 484 2.08 -43.64 31.34
CA ALA A 484 1.98 -45.06 31.73
C ALA A 484 3.13 -45.90 31.15
N PHE A 485 3.50 -45.66 29.89
CA PHE A 485 4.58 -46.36 29.21
C PHE A 485 5.95 -46.03 29.83
N ILE A 486 6.21 -44.75 30.12
CA ILE A 486 7.45 -44.31 30.76
C ILE A 486 7.55 -44.86 32.19
N ALA A 487 6.47 -44.84 32.96
CA ALA A 487 6.43 -45.42 34.30
C ALA A 487 6.76 -46.93 34.28
N LEU A 488 6.26 -47.66 33.28
CA LEU A 488 6.56 -49.08 33.08
C LEU A 488 8.04 -49.33 32.75
N LEU A 489 8.65 -48.48 31.92
CA LEU A 489 10.08 -48.56 31.58
C LEU A 489 10.99 -48.26 32.77
N ILE A 490 10.55 -47.40 33.68
CA ILE A 490 11.34 -46.93 34.83
C ILE A 490 11.28 -47.91 36.01
N LEU A 491 10.17 -48.62 36.21
CA LEU A 491 9.98 -49.62 37.27
C LEU A 491 11.15 -50.63 37.45
N PRO A 492 11.67 -51.29 36.40
CA PRO A 492 12.81 -52.21 36.55
C PRO A 492 14.11 -51.47 36.92
N VAL A 493 14.30 -50.25 36.42
CA VAL A 493 15.46 -49.39 36.70
C VAL A 493 15.44 -48.93 38.16
N GLU A 494 14.26 -48.53 38.67
CA GLU A 494 14.03 -48.22 40.08
C GLU A 494 14.42 -49.40 40.98
N GLY A 495 13.97 -50.61 40.64
CA GLY A 495 14.27 -51.81 41.44
C GLY A 495 15.78 -52.09 41.56
N VAL A 496 16.53 -51.87 40.48
CA VAL A 496 17.99 -52.03 40.45
C VAL A 496 18.67 -50.90 41.23
N LEU A 497 18.30 -49.64 41.00
CA LEU A 497 18.84 -48.48 41.70
C LEU A 497 18.57 -48.54 43.21
N ARG A 498 17.36 -48.94 43.61
CA ARG A 498 16.98 -49.10 45.01
C ARG A 498 17.80 -50.20 45.69
N LYS A 499 17.96 -51.37 45.03
CA LYS A 499 18.84 -52.44 45.54
C LYS A 499 20.29 -51.96 45.68
N TRP A 500 20.78 -51.18 44.73
CA TRP A 500 22.14 -50.63 44.73
C TRP A 500 22.34 -49.59 45.83
N LEU A 501 21.37 -48.69 46.04
CA LEU A 501 21.34 -47.71 47.13
C LEU A 501 21.24 -48.35 48.51
N THR A 502 20.62 -49.52 48.67
CA THR A 502 20.46 -50.17 50.00
C THR A 502 21.55 -51.17 50.37
N LYS A 503 22.54 -51.43 49.50
CA LYS A 503 23.57 -52.45 49.71
C LYS A 503 24.54 -51.99 50.82
N LYS A 504 24.50 -52.63 52.00
CA LYS A 504 25.46 -52.39 53.10
C LYS A 504 26.87 -52.83 52.65
N PRO A 505 27.94 -52.10 53.02
CA PRO A 505 29.30 -52.55 52.76
C PRO A 505 29.59 -53.87 53.50
N PRO A 506 30.41 -54.77 52.93
CA PRO A 506 30.73 -56.05 53.55
C PRO A 506 31.38 -55.81 54.92
N VAL A 507 30.89 -56.52 55.93
CA VAL A 507 31.49 -56.57 57.25
C VAL A 507 32.80 -57.34 57.11
N ALA A 508 33.92 -56.70 57.44
CA ALA A 508 35.19 -57.41 57.57
C ALA A 508 35.07 -58.33 58.79
N GLU A 509 35.03 -59.64 58.56
CA GLU A 509 35.16 -60.64 59.61
C GLU A 509 36.60 -60.59 60.15
N THR A 510 36.75 -60.12 61.38
CA THR A 510 37.95 -60.37 62.19
C THR A 510 37.88 -61.80 62.69
N GLU A 511 38.70 -62.69 62.13
CA GLU A 511 39.08 -63.95 62.76
C GLU A 511 39.66 -63.65 64.15
N ILE A 512 39.08 -64.27 65.18
CA ILE A 512 39.70 -64.44 66.50
C ILE A 512 39.90 -65.95 66.63
N GLU A 513 41.15 -66.38 66.48
CA GLU A 513 41.62 -67.70 66.92
C GLU A 513 41.65 -67.73 68.46
N GLU A 514 41.05 -68.76 69.04
CA GLU A 514 41.61 -69.51 70.17
C GLU A 514 41.15 -70.98 70.09
#